data_AF-A0A0J8B377-F1
#
_entry.id   AF-A0A0J8B377-F1
#
_cell.length_a   1.000
_cell.length_b   1.000
_cell.length_c   1.000
_cell.angle_alpha   90.00
_cell.angle_beta   90.00
_cell.angle_gamma   90.00
#
_symmetry.space_group_name_H-M   'P 1'
#
loop_
_entity.id
_entity.type
_entity.pdbx_description
1 polymer ?
#
loop_
_entity_poly.entity_id
_entity_poly.type
_entity_poly.pdbx_seq_one_letter_code
_entity_poly.pdbx_strand_id
1 'polypeptide(L)'
;MPLDFRSRNEWGYWSLFTPCLTFLLCIDVLQTGKAKHYGFIEFEYPEVAKIVADCMHNYLLLEHMLQVQLIPAERVHPKLWKGVNRRQKVPVDFVQIERLKHNKDRSLEEQRKMLKSILKRDKKRRSKIQAAGIDYECPEIEGANQPVPKKIRFDDS
;
A
#
# COMPACT_ATOMS: atom_id res chain seq x y z
N MET A 1 -10.59 -13.39 3.96
CA MET A 1 -11.21 -12.37 4.83
C MET A 1 -11.28 -11.02 4.11
N PRO A 2 -12.30 -10.17 4.40
CA PRO A 2 -12.45 -8.83 3.81
C PRO A 2 -11.33 -7.86 4.20
N LEU A 3 -11.08 -6.83 3.38
CA LEU A 3 -10.08 -5.78 3.63
C LEU A 3 -10.42 -4.89 4.84
N ASP A 4 -11.71 -4.69 5.12
CA ASP A 4 -12.20 -3.76 6.13
C ASP A 4 -12.35 -4.37 7.53
N PHE A 5 -12.02 -5.66 7.69
CA PHE A 5 -12.08 -6.43 8.95
C PHE A 5 -11.17 -5.86 10.08
N ARG A 6 -10.44 -4.79 9.79
CA ARG A 6 -9.54 -4.09 10.70
C ARG A 6 -10.22 -2.93 11.43
N SER A 7 -11.40 -2.50 11.02
CA SER A 7 -12.08 -1.36 11.65
C SER A 7 -12.46 -1.72 13.10
N ARG A 8 -12.20 -0.82 14.05
CA ARG A 8 -12.38 -1.01 15.50
C ARG A 8 -13.83 -1.35 15.90
N ASN A 9 -14.78 -1.20 14.98
CA ASN A 9 -16.21 -1.32 15.22
C ASN A 9 -16.72 -2.77 15.06
N GLU A 10 -16.05 -3.61 14.26
CA GLU A 10 -16.45 -5.01 14.06
C GLU A 10 -16.01 -5.93 15.20
N TRP A 11 -15.10 -5.47 16.07
CA TRP A 11 -14.63 -6.21 17.26
C TRP A 11 -15.76 -6.44 18.27
N GLY A 12 -16.76 -5.54 18.29
CA GLY A 12 -17.96 -5.70 19.11
C GLY A 12 -18.85 -6.85 18.65
N TYR A 13 -18.92 -7.15 17.35
CA TYR A 13 -19.73 -8.24 16.82
C TYR A 13 -19.25 -9.59 17.34
N TRP A 14 -17.94 -9.85 17.32
CA TRP A 14 -17.37 -11.12 17.78
C TRP A 14 -17.38 -11.30 19.30
N SER A 15 -17.33 -10.20 20.06
CA SER A 15 -17.48 -10.21 21.53
C SER A 15 -18.86 -10.72 21.98
N LEU A 16 -19.90 -10.47 21.18
CA LEU A 16 -21.27 -10.92 21.48
C LEU A 16 -21.46 -12.44 21.32
N PHE A 17 -20.66 -13.10 20.48
CA PHE A 17 -20.80 -14.52 20.19
C PHE A 17 -19.93 -15.44 21.06
N THR A 18 -18.93 -14.90 21.78
CA THR A 18 -18.08 -15.68 22.69
C THR A 18 -17.60 -14.82 23.86
N PRO A 19 -18.24 -14.89 25.04
CA PRO A 19 -17.94 -14.03 26.20
C PRO A 19 -16.64 -14.39 26.95
N CYS A 20 -15.83 -15.31 26.44
CA CYS A 20 -14.56 -15.71 27.05
C CYS A 20 -13.53 -15.86 25.93
N LEU A 21 -12.49 -15.02 25.87
CA LEU A 21 -11.10 -15.36 25.49
C LEU A 21 -10.27 -14.14 25.12
N THR A 22 -9.00 -14.21 25.51
CA THR A 22 -7.93 -13.26 25.19
C THR A 22 -7.55 -13.42 23.71
N PHE A 23 -8.14 -12.61 22.83
CA PHE A 23 -7.90 -12.69 21.39
C PHE A 23 -6.57 -12.05 20.98
N LEU A 24 -5.61 -12.85 20.51
CA LEU A 24 -4.44 -12.36 19.79
C LEU A 24 -4.62 -12.62 18.29
N LEU A 25 -5.42 -11.79 17.62
CA LEU A 25 -5.60 -11.86 16.17
C LEU A 25 -4.32 -11.38 15.47
N CYS A 26 -3.57 -12.30 14.87
CA CYS A 26 -2.47 -11.94 13.97
C CYS A 26 -3.00 -11.89 12.53
N ILE A 27 -3.46 -10.71 12.09
CA ILE A 27 -3.64 -10.46 10.66
C ILE A 27 -2.26 -10.31 10.07
N ASP A 28 -1.91 -11.21 9.17
CA ASP A 28 -0.62 -11.17 8.50
C ASP A 28 -0.65 -10.00 7.51
N VAL A 29 -0.05 -8.87 7.91
CA VAL A 29 0.13 -7.69 7.06
C VAL A 29 1.58 -7.68 6.64
N LEU A 30 1.83 -7.58 5.33
CA LEU A 30 3.20 -7.42 4.82
C LEU A 30 3.84 -6.17 5.45
N GLN A 31 5.18 -6.09 5.49
CA GLN A 31 5.86 -4.81 5.76
C GLN A 31 5.32 -3.65 4.90
N THR A 32 4.73 -3.99 3.75
CA THR A 32 4.05 -3.13 2.78
C THR A 32 2.66 -2.62 3.21
N GLY A 33 2.12 -2.99 4.39
CA GLY A 33 0.86 -2.45 4.92
C GLY A 33 -0.43 -3.05 4.32
N LYS A 34 -0.32 -4.02 3.40
CA LYS A 34 -1.48 -4.72 2.82
C LYS A 34 -1.81 -5.98 3.63
N ALA A 35 -3.09 -6.19 3.94
CA ALA A 35 -3.58 -7.41 4.56
C ALA A 35 -3.48 -8.58 3.58
N LYS A 36 -3.04 -9.76 4.04
CA LYS A 36 -2.98 -10.97 3.22
C LYS A 36 -4.28 -11.79 3.22
N HIS A 37 -5.36 -11.24 3.75
CA HIS A 37 -6.70 -11.86 3.78
C HIS A 37 -6.79 -13.20 4.54
N TYR A 38 -5.78 -13.54 5.35
CA TYR A 38 -5.77 -14.64 6.32
C TYR A 38 -5.18 -14.15 7.66
N GLY A 39 -5.46 -14.88 8.73
CA GLY A 39 -4.94 -14.59 10.06
C GLY A 39 -4.97 -15.82 10.96
N PHE A 40 -4.28 -15.72 12.09
CA PHE A 40 -4.20 -16.79 13.08
C PHE A 40 -4.84 -16.36 14.38
N ILE A 41 -5.49 -17.31 15.05
CA ILE A 41 -6.12 -17.15 16.35
C ILE A 41 -5.55 -18.24 17.26
N GLU A 42 -5.06 -17.83 18.42
CA GLU A 42 -4.63 -18.73 19.49
C GLU A 42 -5.70 -18.74 20.57
N PHE A 43 -6.08 -19.94 21.01
CA PHE A 43 -7.02 -20.15 22.10
C PHE A 43 -6.29 -20.80 23.27
N GLU A 44 -6.70 -20.46 24.49
CA GLU A 44 -6.15 -21.04 25.72
C GLU A 44 -6.52 -22.52 25.86
N TYR A 45 -7.73 -22.91 25.42
CA TYR A 45 -8.25 -24.26 25.50
C TYR A 45 -8.44 -24.89 24.12
N PRO A 46 -7.88 -26.08 23.84
CA PRO A 46 -7.98 -26.74 22.54
C PRO A 46 -9.41 -27.18 22.19
N GLU A 47 -10.23 -27.47 23.19
CA GLU A 47 -11.64 -27.86 23.01
C GLU A 47 -12.45 -26.71 22.39
N VAL A 48 -12.22 -25.48 22.86
CA VAL A 48 -12.86 -24.27 22.32
C VAL A 48 -12.40 -24.01 20.89
N ALA A 49 -11.11 -24.21 20.61
CA ALA A 49 -10.57 -24.07 19.26
C ALA A 49 -11.26 -24.99 18.25
N LYS A 50 -11.57 -26.24 18.65
CA LYS A 50 -12.28 -27.20 17.82
C LYS A 50 -13.73 -26.76 17.55
N ILE A 51 -14.46 -26.36 18.60
CA ILE A 51 -15.84 -25.89 18.48
C ILE A 51 -15.92 -24.66 17.56
N VAL A 52 -15.03 -23.68 17.73
CA VAL A 52 -15.01 -22.48 16.89
C VAL A 52 -14.65 -22.80 15.45
N ALA A 53 -13.68 -23.70 15.23
CA ALA A 53 -13.34 -24.14 13.88
C ALA A 53 -14.53 -24.77 13.18
N ASP A 54 -15.25 -25.69 13.85
CA ASP A 54 -16.42 -26.35 13.28
C ASP A 54 -17.60 -25.37 13.04
N CYS A 55 -17.82 -24.43 13.96
CA CYS A 55 -18.89 -23.43 13.83
C CYS A 55 -18.63 -22.38 12.75
N MET A 56 -17.37 -21.97 12.56
CA MET A 56 -17.00 -20.88 11.65
C MET A 56 -16.53 -21.38 10.28
N HIS A 57 -16.31 -22.69 10.12
CA HIS A 57 -15.95 -23.27 8.84
C HIS A 57 -17.08 -23.13 7.82
N ASN A 58 -16.79 -22.54 6.66
CA ASN A 58 -17.72 -22.22 5.58
C ASN A 58 -18.81 -21.20 5.96
N TYR A 59 -18.56 -20.36 6.96
CA TYR A 59 -19.46 -19.25 7.26
C TYR A 59 -19.37 -18.18 6.17
N LEU A 60 -20.53 -17.71 5.67
CA LEU A 60 -20.59 -16.61 4.71
C LEU A 60 -20.47 -15.29 5.47
N LEU A 61 -19.28 -14.70 5.45
CA LEU A 61 -19.04 -13.39 6.06
C LEU A 61 -18.94 -12.34 4.95
N LEU A 62 -19.98 -11.49 4.85
CA LEU A 62 -20.19 -10.58 3.71
C LEU A 62 -20.24 -11.37 2.39
N GLU A 63 -19.40 -11.01 1.41
CA GLU A 63 -19.29 -11.68 0.10
C GLU A 63 -18.22 -12.79 0.09
N HIS A 64 -17.60 -13.09 1.23
CA HIS A 64 -16.50 -14.06 1.30
C HIS A 64 -16.85 -15.24 2.19
N MET A 65 -16.60 -16.45 1.67
CA MET A 65 -16.67 -17.67 2.45
C MET A 65 -15.45 -17.77 3.38
N LEU A 66 -15.71 -17.89 4.67
CA LEU A 66 -14.69 -18.07 5.70
C LEU A 66 -14.24 -19.54 5.71
N GLN A 67 -12.95 -19.78 5.48
CA GLN A 67 -12.36 -21.10 5.65
C GLN A 67 -11.53 -21.11 6.93
N VAL A 68 -12.01 -21.85 7.93
CA VAL A 68 -11.30 -22.03 9.21
C VAL A 68 -10.82 -23.47 9.29
N GLN A 69 -9.57 -23.66 9.69
CA GLN A 69 -8.97 -24.98 9.84
C GLN A 69 -8.10 -25.00 11.10
N LEU A 70 -8.10 -26.14 11.79
CA LEU A 70 -7.24 -26.36 12.95
C LEU A 70 -5.83 -26.73 12.47
N ILE A 71 -4.83 -26.02 12.98
CA ILE A 71 -3.44 -26.19 12.57
C ILE A 71 -2.72 -27.03 13.63
N PRO A 72 -2.10 -28.17 13.26
CA PRO A 72 -1.29 -28.94 14.19
C PRO A 72 -0.02 -28.16 14.55
N ALA A 73 0.45 -28.29 15.79
CA ALA A 73 1.60 -27.53 16.32
C ALA A 73 2.87 -27.65 15.46
N GLU A 74 3.09 -28.79 14.81
CA GLU A 74 4.24 -29.04 13.93
C GLU A 74 4.28 -28.14 12.68
N ARG A 75 3.10 -27.69 12.21
CA ARG A 75 2.98 -26.82 11.04
C ARG A 75 3.04 -25.34 11.39
N VAL A 76 3.07 -25.00 12.69
CA VAL A 76 3.15 -23.63 13.15
C VAL A 76 4.59 -23.14 12.99
N HIS A 77 4.78 -22.14 12.13
CA HIS A 77 6.11 -21.56 11.95
C HIS A 77 6.55 -20.86 13.25
N PRO A 78 7.78 -21.10 13.77
CA PRO A 78 8.22 -20.60 15.09
C PRO A 78 8.27 -19.07 15.20
N LYS A 79 8.21 -18.34 14.08
CA LYS A 79 8.17 -16.87 14.05
C LYS A 79 6.75 -16.30 13.87
N LEU A 80 5.71 -17.13 13.88
CA LEU A 80 4.32 -16.69 13.65
C LEU A 80 3.90 -15.61 14.64
N TRP A 81 4.19 -15.82 15.92
CA TRP A 81 3.83 -14.89 16.99
C TRP A 81 4.86 -13.77 17.20
N LYS A 82 5.93 -13.72 16.40
CA LYS A 82 7.00 -12.73 16.56
C LYS A 82 6.58 -11.38 15.98
N GLY A 83 5.98 -10.55 16.84
CA GLY A 83 5.66 -9.16 16.52
C GLY A 83 4.17 -8.85 16.40
N VAL A 84 3.29 -9.72 16.89
CA VAL A 84 1.82 -9.49 16.87
C VAL A 84 1.43 -8.21 17.61
N ASN A 85 2.14 -7.88 18.70
CA ASN A 85 1.92 -6.65 19.47
C ASN A 85 2.62 -5.41 18.89
N ARG A 86 3.27 -5.51 17.72
CA ARG A 86 3.85 -4.33 17.08
C ARG A 86 2.72 -3.52 16.47
N ARG A 87 2.52 -2.30 16.97
CA ARG A 87 1.73 -1.27 16.26
C ARG A 87 2.31 -1.18 14.85
N GLN A 88 1.54 -1.65 13.87
CA GLN A 88 1.97 -1.58 12.48
C GLN A 88 2.21 -0.12 12.14
N LYS A 89 3.37 0.17 11.54
CA LYS A 89 3.71 1.52 11.09
C LYS A 89 2.59 1.96 10.13
N VAL A 90 2.07 3.15 10.37
CA VAL A 90 1.08 3.79 9.49
C VAL A 90 1.61 3.68 8.05
N PRO A 91 0.79 3.24 7.07
CA PRO A 91 1.21 3.18 5.68
C PRO A 91 1.80 4.53 5.27
N VAL A 92 3.01 4.51 4.70
CA VAL A 92 3.63 5.73 4.20
C VAL A 92 2.84 6.21 2.99
N ASP A 93 2.33 7.43 3.03
CA ASP A 93 1.62 8.02 1.91
C ASP A 93 2.62 8.48 0.83
N PHE A 94 2.98 7.54 -0.04
CA PHE A 94 3.88 7.78 -1.15
C PHE A 94 3.35 8.86 -2.11
N VAL A 95 2.03 8.96 -2.27
CA VAL A 95 1.39 9.95 -3.15
C VAL A 95 1.64 11.35 -2.61
N GLN A 96 1.47 11.56 -1.30
CA GLN A 96 1.80 12.84 -0.67
C GLN A 96 3.29 13.18 -0.78
N ILE A 97 4.17 12.21 -0.52
CA ILE A 97 5.63 12.42 -0.61
C ILE A 97 6.03 12.82 -2.04
N GLU A 98 5.49 12.14 -3.05
CA GLU A 98 5.81 12.41 -4.44
C GLU A 98 5.23 13.74 -4.92
N ARG A 99 4.01 14.10 -4.47
CA ARG A 99 3.44 15.44 -4.67
C ARG A 99 4.34 16.53 -4.11
N LEU A 100 4.83 16.38 -2.88
CA LEU A 100 5.74 17.34 -2.27
C LEU A 100 7.06 17.47 -3.06
N LYS A 101 7.63 16.34 -3.50
CA LYS A 101 8.85 16.34 -4.33
C LYS A 101 8.64 17.03 -5.68
N HIS A 102 7.53 16.76 -6.36
CA HIS A 102 7.23 17.34 -7.66
C HIS A 102 6.92 18.85 -7.57
N ASN A 103 6.17 19.23 -6.54
CA ASN A 103 5.74 20.61 -6.30
C ASN A 103 6.81 21.47 -5.66
N LYS A 104 7.92 20.89 -5.17
CA LYS A 104 9.05 21.65 -4.64
C LYS A 104 9.52 22.70 -5.66
N ASP A 105 9.72 23.92 -5.18
CA ASP A 105 10.32 24.99 -5.96
C ASP A 105 11.76 24.64 -6.31
N ARG A 106 12.13 24.87 -7.58
CA ARG A 106 13.45 24.53 -8.09
C ARG A 106 14.33 25.77 -8.12
N SER A 107 15.57 25.63 -7.69
CA SER A 107 16.60 26.66 -7.87
C SER A 107 16.99 26.81 -9.35
N LEU A 108 17.56 27.95 -9.73
CA LEU A 108 18.08 28.23 -11.08
C LEU A 108 19.07 27.15 -11.55
N GLU A 109 19.93 26.65 -10.66
CA GLU A 109 20.88 25.58 -11.01
C GLU A 109 20.20 24.25 -11.32
N GLU A 110 19.17 23.90 -10.55
CA GLU A 110 18.38 22.68 -10.76
C GLU A 110 17.58 22.79 -12.06
N GLN A 111 17.08 23.97 -12.40
CA GLN A 111 16.43 24.25 -13.69
C GLN A 111 17.41 24.08 -14.86
N ARG A 112 18.64 24.62 -14.76
CA ARG A 112 19.67 24.42 -15.79
C ARG A 112 20.03 22.94 -15.97
N LYS A 113 20.17 22.18 -14.88
CA LYS A 113 20.42 20.72 -14.92
C LYS A 113 19.26 19.96 -15.56
N MET A 114 18.02 20.37 -15.27
CA MET A 114 16.82 19.82 -15.90
C MET A 114 16.81 20.09 -17.41
N LEU A 115 17.03 21.33 -17.85
CA LEU A 115 17.07 21.70 -19.28
C LEU A 115 18.13 20.91 -20.05
N LYS A 116 19.36 20.80 -19.49
CA LYS A 116 20.42 19.95 -20.07
C LYS A 116 19.97 18.49 -20.23
N SER A 117 19.25 17.96 -19.25
CA SER A 117 18.74 16.59 -19.28
C SER A 117 17.63 16.42 -20.32
N ILE A 118 16.76 17.42 -20.49
CA ILE A 118 15.72 17.46 -21.51
C ILE A 118 16.35 17.45 -22.91
N LEU A 119 17.30 18.35 -23.19
CA LEU A 119 18.01 18.40 -24.47
C LEU A 119 18.74 17.09 -24.80
N LYS A 120 19.36 16.45 -23.79
CA LYS A 120 20.01 15.15 -23.96
C LYS A 120 19.01 14.04 -24.32
N ARG A 121 17.82 14.03 -23.70
CA ARG A 121 16.75 13.08 -24.02
C ARG A 121 16.18 13.34 -25.41
N ASP A 122 16.01 14.61 -25.77
CA ASP A 122 15.50 14.99 -27.08
C ASP A 122 16.44 14.57 -28.21
N LYS A 123 17.75 14.82 -28.07
CA LYS A 123 18.76 14.33 -29.02
C LYS A 123 18.69 12.80 -29.21
N LYS A 124 18.54 12.06 -28.12
CA LYS A 124 18.37 10.59 -28.18
C LYS A 124 17.08 10.19 -28.87
N ARG A 125 15.98 10.90 -28.61
CA ARG A 125 14.69 10.67 -29.26
C ARG A 125 14.80 10.91 -30.77
N ARG A 126 15.39 12.02 -31.20
CA ARG A 126 15.63 12.35 -32.63
C ARG A 126 16.46 11.27 -33.34
N SER A 127 17.56 10.84 -32.71
CA SER A 127 18.40 9.76 -33.26
C SER A 127 17.64 8.44 -33.42
N LYS A 128 16.72 8.11 -32.50
CA LYS A 128 15.87 6.91 -32.62
C LYS A 128 14.83 7.02 -33.72
N ILE A 129 14.22 8.20 -33.89
CA ILE A 129 13.24 8.47 -34.95
C ILE A 129 13.91 8.35 -36.32
N GLN A 130 15.09 8.94 -36.48
CA GLN A 130 15.89 8.84 -37.70
C GLN A 130 16.31 7.38 -37.99
N ALA A 131 16.74 6.64 -36.97
CA ALA A 131 17.07 5.22 -37.12
C ALA A 131 15.86 4.34 -37.49
N ALA A 132 14.65 4.76 -37.12
CA ALA A 132 13.40 4.11 -37.50
C ALA A 132 12.93 4.49 -38.92
N GLY A 133 13.65 5.37 -39.63
CA GLY A 133 13.31 5.81 -40.98
C GLY A 133 12.08 6.72 -41.05
N ILE A 134 11.69 7.35 -39.93
CA ILE A 134 10.54 8.24 -39.86
C ILE A 134 11.02 9.67 -40.16
N ASP A 135 10.46 10.27 -41.20
CA ASP A 135 10.69 11.68 -41.52
C ASP A 135 9.81 12.57 -40.61
N TYR A 136 10.37 12.96 -39.48
CA TYR A 136 9.69 13.80 -38.49
C TYR A 136 10.63 14.88 -37.97
N GLU A 137 10.28 16.13 -38.24
CA GLU A 137 10.96 17.31 -37.71
C GLU A 137 10.43 17.63 -36.30
N CYS A 138 11.23 17.35 -35.27
CA CYS A 138 10.86 17.71 -33.90
C CYS A 138 10.92 19.23 -33.70
N PRO A 139 9.84 19.88 -33.24
CA PRO A 139 9.87 21.30 -32.90
C PRO A 139 10.89 21.59 -31.79
N GLU A 140 11.41 22.82 -31.76
CA GLU A 140 12.38 23.23 -30.77
C GLU A 140 11.75 23.30 -29.37
N ILE A 141 12.51 22.87 -28.36
CA ILE A 141 12.05 22.90 -26.98
C ILE A 141 12.31 24.30 -26.44
N GLU A 142 11.28 25.14 -26.45
CA GLU A 142 11.32 26.46 -25.81
C GLU A 142 11.38 26.29 -24.28
N GLY A 143 12.60 26.34 -23.73
CA GLY A 143 12.82 26.40 -22.30
C GLY A 143 12.82 27.86 -21.85
N ALA A 144 11.80 28.28 -21.10
CA ALA A 144 11.83 29.59 -20.46
C ALA A 144 13.11 29.74 -19.61
N ASN A 145 13.96 30.71 -19.95
CA ASN A 145 15.20 31.02 -19.23
C ASN A 145 14.95 31.65 -17.85
N GLN A 146 13.68 31.87 -17.48
CA GLN A 146 13.27 32.49 -16.24
C GLN A 146 12.47 31.50 -15.37
N PRO A 147 12.64 31.56 -14.03
CA PRO A 147 11.88 30.73 -13.12
C PRO A 147 10.41 31.19 -13.09
N VAL A 148 9.57 30.55 -13.89
CA VAL A 148 8.12 30.75 -13.82
C VAL A 148 7.59 30.02 -12.57
N PRO A 149 6.80 30.68 -11.71
CA PRO A 149 6.16 30.01 -10.58
C PRO A 149 5.26 28.89 -11.08
N LYS A 150 5.42 27.68 -10.52
CA LYS A 150 4.64 26.50 -10.93
C LYS A 150 3.15 26.60 -10.61
N LYS A 151 2.77 27.46 -9.67
CA LYS A 151 1.39 27.66 -9.23
C LYS A 151 0.87 28.97 -9.79
N ILE A 152 -0.22 28.89 -10.54
CA ILE A 152 -1.02 30.05 -10.91
C ILE A 152 -1.73 30.50 -9.64
N ARG A 153 -1.44 31.71 -9.16
CA ARG A 153 -2.26 32.38 -8.15
C ARG A 153 -3.28 33.20 -8.91
N PHE A 154 -4.56 32.94 -8.65
CA PHE A 154 -5.63 33.81 -9.11
C PHE A 154 -5.76 34.92 -8.05
N ASP A 155 -5.73 36.17 -8.47
CA ASP A 155 -6.08 37.29 -7.58
C ASP A 155 -7.61 37.29 -7.41
N ASP A 156 -8.07 37.26 -6.16
CA ASP A 156 -9.47 37.40 -5.82
C ASP A 156 -9.87 38.87 -6.08
N SER A 157 -10.42 39.15 -7.27
CA SER A 157 -11.02 40.45 -7.64
C SER A 157 -12.52 40.46 -7.42
#